data_AF-A0A350M7R3-F1
#
_entry.id   AF-A0A350M7R3-F1
#
_cell.length_a   1.000
_cell.length_b   1.000
_cell.length_c   1.000
_cell.angle_alpha   90.00
_cell.angle_beta   90.00
_cell.angle_gamma   90.00
#
_symmetry.space_group_name_H-M   'P 1'
#
loop_
_entity.id
_entity.type
_entity.pdbx_description
1 polymer ?
#
loop_
_entity_poly.entity_id
_entity_poly.type
_entity_poly.pdbx_seq_one_letter_code
_entity_poly.pdbx_strand_id
1 'polypeptide(L)'
;MDKDSDIDYFIITEPGRLWFTRTVLIAFKKIFLLNSYKLFCLNYFVDLNNLKIRDQNLYVAHEISTLIPTYGQFNCKTFFESNQWIHEYLPNSTEFDVSMVGKNKVRGIKYFAEKVFNGRLGHFLDRKFKHISERYWSRKFKHSNMQSDYFVSKENISALHPDNFKLSILKRYDEILKEQEERLKTQLD
;
A
#
# COMPACT_ATOMS: atom_id res chain seq x y z
N MET A 1 2.38 13.08 16.10
CA MET A 1 3.34 12.26 15.35
C MET A 1 4.65 12.28 16.10
N ASP A 2 5.24 11.11 16.34
CA ASP A 2 6.58 11.02 16.93
C ASP A 2 7.59 11.66 15.96
N LYS A 3 8.65 12.26 16.49
CA LYS A 3 9.69 12.92 15.67
C LYS A 3 10.49 11.91 14.83
N ASP A 4 10.38 10.63 15.17
CA ASP A 4 11.02 9.52 14.46
C ASP A 4 10.05 8.66 13.64
N SER A 5 8.78 9.08 13.47
CA SER A 5 7.83 8.33 12.63
C SER A 5 8.10 8.53 11.13
N ASP A 6 8.25 7.43 10.40
CA ASP A 6 8.34 7.41 8.94
C ASP A 6 6.97 7.76 8.30
N ILE A 7 6.98 8.33 7.09
CA ILE A 7 5.75 8.53 6.29
C ILE A 7 5.58 7.35 5.33
N ASP A 8 4.51 6.58 5.52
CA ASP A 8 4.10 5.49 4.64
C ASP A 8 3.21 5.99 3.50
N TYR A 9 3.63 5.71 2.28
CA TYR A 9 2.88 6.04 1.08
C TYR A 9 2.07 4.86 0.59
N PHE A 10 0.76 5.10 0.44
CA PHE A 10 -0.17 4.25 -0.30
C PHE A 10 -0.39 4.84 -1.68
N ILE A 11 -0.08 4.08 -2.74
CA ILE A 11 -0.08 4.58 -4.12
C ILE A 11 -1.02 3.76 -4.99
N ILE A 12 -1.96 4.46 -5.61
CA ILE A 12 -2.86 3.91 -6.62
C ILE A 12 -2.31 4.25 -8.00
N THR A 13 -2.14 3.24 -8.86
CA THR A 13 -1.58 3.38 -10.21
C THR A 13 -2.59 2.98 -11.28
N GLU A 14 -2.37 3.45 -12.52
CA GLU A 14 -3.04 2.89 -13.68
C GLU A 14 -2.63 1.41 -13.88
N PRO A 15 -3.52 0.54 -14.40
CA PRO A 15 -3.19 -0.85 -14.69
C PRO A 15 -1.96 -0.99 -15.59
N GLY A 16 -1.05 -1.90 -15.23
CA GLY A 16 0.20 -2.12 -15.97
C GLY A 16 1.24 -0.99 -15.85
N ARG A 17 1.13 -0.16 -14.80
CA ARG A 17 2.10 0.90 -14.47
C ARG A 17 2.66 0.79 -13.05
N LEU A 18 2.26 -0.22 -12.28
CA LEU A 18 2.60 -0.36 -10.89
C LEU A 18 4.11 -0.49 -10.66
N TRP A 19 4.75 -1.43 -11.36
CA TRP A 19 6.17 -1.74 -11.19
C TRP A 19 7.07 -0.68 -11.80
N PHE A 20 6.61 -0.06 -12.88
CA PHE A 20 7.23 1.15 -13.42
C PHE A 20 7.24 2.27 -12.38
N THR A 21 6.06 2.60 -11.83
CA THR A 21 5.91 3.67 -10.83
C THR A 21 6.75 3.37 -9.60
N ARG A 22 6.65 2.15 -9.05
CA ARG A 22 7.44 1.72 -7.88
C ARG A 22 8.94 1.88 -8.12
N THR A 23 9.44 1.48 -9.29
CA THR A 23 10.87 1.57 -9.62
C THR A 23 11.33 3.01 -9.74
N VAL A 24 10.56 3.87 -10.40
CA VAL A 24 10.85 5.30 -10.52
C VAL A 24 10.89 5.97 -9.14
N LEU A 25 9.94 5.65 -8.25
CA LEU A 25 9.91 6.22 -6.89
C LEU A 25 11.05 5.70 -6.01
N ILE A 26 11.42 4.43 -6.12
CA ILE A 26 12.61 3.89 -5.45
C ILE A 26 13.89 4.58 -5.98
N ALA A 27 14.00 4.79 -7.29
CA ALA A 27 15.12 5.51 -7.88
C ALA A 27 15.17 6.96 -7.40
N PHE A 28 14.03 7.65 -7.37
CA PHE A 28 13.91 9.00 -6.84
C PHE A 28 14.37 9.09 -5.38
N LYS A 29 13.88 8.18 -4.52
CA LYS A 29 14.30 8.06 -3.13
C LYS A 29 15.82 7.89 -2.99
N LYS A 30 16.42 7.04 -3.82
CA LYS A 30 17.88 6.77 -3.76
C LYS A 30 18.71 7.96 -4.24
N ILE A 31 18.30 8.61 -5.32
CA ILE A 31 19.07 9.67 -5.97
C ILE A 31 18.91 11.00 -5.23
N PHE A 32 17.67 11.38 -4.89
CA PHE A 32 17.37 12.71 -4.36
C PHE A 32 17.20 12.74 -2.85
N LEU A 33 16.75 11.65 -2.24
CA LEU A 33 16.56 11.56 -0.78
C LEU A 33 17.68 10.78 -0.09
N LEU A 34 18.77 10.46 -0.81
CA LEU A 34 19.93 9.71 -0.31
C LEU A 34 19.53 8.41 0.40
N ASN A 35 18.47 7.76 -0.08
CA ASN A 35 17.88 6.56 0.50
C ASN A 35 17.36 6.72 1.95
N SER A 36 16.98 7.93 2.37
CA SER A 36 16.35 8.19 3.67
C SER A 36 15.00 7.48 3.79
N TYR A 37 14.84 6.65 4.83
CA TYR A 37 13.58 5.95 5.11
C TYR A 37 12.57 6.84 5.86
N LYS A 38 13.07 7.82 6.64
CA LYS A 38 12.26 8.71 7.50
C LYS A 38 11.15 9.48 6.81
N LEU A 39 11.32 9.81 5.53
CA LEU A 39 10.37 10.69 4.84
C LEU A 39 9.65 10.00 3.68
N PHE A 40 10.04 8.77 3.33
CA PHE A 40 9.61 8.16 2.07
C PHE A 40 9.65 6.63 2.14
N CYS A 41 8.70 6.06 2.87
CA CYS A 41 8.43 4.64 2.87
C CYS A 41 7.37 4.29 1.83
N LEU A 42 7.69 3.34 0.94
CA LEU A 42 6.85 2.93 -0.19
C LEU A 42 6.13 1.62 0.18
N ASN A 43 5.21 1.74 1.13
CA ASN A 43 4.56 0.62 1.82
C ASN A 43 3.64 -0.16 0.88
N TYR A 44 2.66 0.49 0.24
CA TYR A 44 1.62 -0.21 -0.52
C TYR A 44 1.37 0.40 -1.90
N PHE A 45 1.29 -0.45 -2.91
CA PHE A 45 0.90 -0.12 -4.28
C PHE A 45 -0.25 -1.00 -4.72
N VAL A 46 -1.24 -0.38 -5.35
CA VAL A 46 -2.37 -1.06 -5.97
C VAL A 46 -2.67 -0.43 -7.33
N ASP A 47 -3.31 -1.16 -8.23
CA ASP A 47 -3.84 -0.58 -9.46
C ASP A 47 -5.36 -0.30 -9.39
N LEU A 48 -5.84 0.53 -10.31
CA LEU A 48 -7.27 0.89 -10.41
C LEU A 48 -8.19 -0.30 -10.69
N ASN A 49 -7.67 -1.42 -11.21
CA ASN A 49 -8.45 -2.64 -11.45
C ASN A 49 -8.56 -3.53 -10.20
N ASN A 50 -7.82 -3.24 -9.12
CA ASN A 50 -7.80 -4.03 -7.87
C ASN A 50 -7.92 -3.18 -6.61
N LEU A 51 -8.75 -2.13 -6.64
CA LEU A 51 -8.91 -1.23 -5.48
C LEU A 51 -9.41 -1.92 -4.21
N LYS A 52 -10.21 -2.98 -4.31
CA LYS A 52 -10.63 -3.75 -3.14
C LYS A 52 -9.47 -4.61 -2.62
N ILE A 53 -9.03 -4.32 -1.40
CA ILE A 53 -8.01 -5.11 -0.72
C ILE A 53 -8.61 -6.45 -0.31
N ARG A 54 -7.95 -7.54 -0.71
CA ARG A 54 -8.44 -8.92 -0.49
C ARG A 54 -8.12 -9.49 0.89
N ASP A 55 -7.03 -9.02 1.49
CA ASP A 55 -6.58 -9.47 2.79
C ASP A 55 -7.24 -8.61 3.87
N GLN A 56 -8.45 -9.00 4.24
CA GLN A 56 -9.31 -8.28 5.17
C GLN A 56 -9.05 -8.77 6.59
N ASN A 57 -8.46 -7.91 7.41
CA ASN A 57 -8.16 -8.16 8.81
C ASN A 57 -8.05 -6.82 9.54
N LEU A 58 -8.06 -6.85 10.88
CA LEU A 58 -8.00 -5.64 11.71
C LEU A 58 -6.77 -4.77 11.41
N TYR A 59 -5.60 -5.38 11.17
CA TYR A 59 -4.38 -4.64 10.86
C TYR A 59 -4.52 -3.83 9.57
N VAL A 60 -4.99 -4.45 8.49
CA VAL A 60 -5.22 -3.77 7.21
C VAL A 60 -6.35 -2.75 7.32
N ALA A 61 -7.40 -3.05 8.09
CA ALA A 61 -8.47 -2.09 8.36
C ALA A 61 -7.93 -0.82 9.04
N HIS A 62 -6.99 -0.97 9.97
CA HIS A 62 -6.31 0.14 10.62
C HIS A 62 -5.37 0.89 9.67
N GLU A 63 -4.62 0.20 8.80
CA GLU A 63 -3.82 0.86 7.76
C GLU A 63 -4.71 1.70 6.82
N ILE A 64 -5.87 1.18 6.40
CA ILE A 64 -6.79 1.90 5.51
C ILE A 64 -7.46 3.07 6.23
N SER A 65 -7.93 2.89 7.48
CA SER A 65 -8.63 3.94 8.24
C SER A 65 -7.75 5.14 8.57
N THR A 66 -6.44 4.95 8.59
CA THR A 66 -5.46 6.01 8.88
C THR A 66 -4.91 6.69 7.61
N LEU A 67 -5.36 6.29 6.41
CA LEU A 67 -4.94 6.93 5.16
C LEU A 67 -5.46 8.36 5.05
N ILE A 68 -4.55 9.27 4.71
CA ILE A 68 -4.87 10.66 4.42
C ILE A 68 -4.81 10.86 2.89
N PRO A 69 -5.94 11.12 2.21
CA PRO A 69 -5.94 11.31 0.78
C PRO A 69 -5.24 12.63 0.40
N THR A 70 -4.23 12.56 -0.46
CA THR A 70 -3.41 13.73 -0.84
C THR A 70 -3.51 14.11 -2.30
N TYR A 71 -3.84 13.17 -3.19
CA TYR A 71 -3.91 13.40 -4.63
C TYR A 71 -4.88 12.44 -5.31
N GLY A 72 -5.62 12.93 -6.31
CA GLY A 72 -6.54 12.10 -7.11
C GLY A 72 -7.88 11.82 -6.42
N GLN A 73 -8.63 12.88 -6.11
CA GLN A 73 -9.91 12.84 -5.37
C GLN A 73 -10.84 11.70 -5.80
N PHE A 74 -11.08 11.54 -7.10
CA PHE A 74 -11.95 10.50 -7.65
C PHE A 74 -11.44 9.09 -7.30
N ASN A 75 -10.15 8.83 -7.52
CA ASN A 75 -9.56 7.52 -7.26
C ASN A 75 -9.52 7.20 -5.76
N CYS A 76 -9.23 8.20 -4.91
CA CYS A 76 -9.32 8.05 -3.45
C CYS A 76 -10.74 7.68 -3.02
N LYS A 77 -11.75 8.39 -3.54
CA LYS A 77 -13.15 8.11 -3.25
C LYS A 77 -13.51 6.67 -3.62
N THR A 78 -13.24 6.26 -4.87
CA THR A 78 -13.53 4.90 -5.35
C THR A 78 -12.80 3.84 -4.53
N PHE A 79 -11.57 4.12 -4.07
CA PHE A 79 -10.82 3.21 -3.22
C PHE A 79 -11.50 3.02 -1.86
N PHE A 80 -11.90 4.09 -1.17
CA PHE A 80 -12.59 3.98 0.12
C PHE A 80 -13.97 3.33 -0.02
N GLU A 81 -14.72 3.63 -1.08
CA GLU A 81 -16.00 2.95 -1.39
C GLU A 81 -15.82 1.46 -1.66
N SER A 82 -14.70 1.05 -2.26
CA SER A 82 -14.39 -0.37 -2.50
C SER A 82 -13.98 -1.12 -1.23
N ASN A 83 -13.65 -0.40 -0.15
CA ASN A 83 -13.11 -0.96 1.09
C ASN A 83 -13.97 -0.65 2.31
N GLN A 84 -15.30 -0.57 2.16
CA GLN A 84 -16.23 -0.34 3.28
C GLN A 84 -16.24 -1.46 4.33
N TRP A 85 -15.72 -2.64 3.99
CA TRP A 85 -15.54 -3.76 4.92
C TRP A 85 -14.69 -3.38 6.16
N ILE A 86 -13.90 -2.31 6.11
CA ILE A 86 -13.14 -1.85 7.29
C ILE A 86 -14.06 -1.52 8.48
N HIS A 87 -15.31 -1.13 8.24
CA HIS A 87 -16.26 -0.77 9.29
C HIS A 87 -16.74 -2.00 10.06
N GLU A 88 -16.57 -3.21 9.52
CA GLU A 88 -16.80 -4.47 10.23
C GLU A 88 -15.76 -4.65 11.36
N TYR A 89 -14.54 -4.14 11.18
CA TYR A 89 -13.47 -4.19 12.18
C TYR A 89 -13.37 -2.92 13.03
N LEU A 90 -13.68 -1.76 12.44
CA LEU A 90 -13.53 -0.43 13.04
C LEU A 90 -14.84 0.36 12.86
N PRO A 91 -15.93 0.00 13.58
CA PRO A 91 -17.25 0.62 13.40
C PRO A 91 -17.26 2.12 13.74
N ASN A 92 -16.34 2.57 14.59
CA ASN A 92 -16.20 3.98 14.99
C ASN A 92 -15.19 4.76 14.12
N SER A 93 -14.69 4.19 13.02
CA SER A 93 -13.81 4.92 12.10
C SER A 93 -14.59 6.02 11.39
N THR A 94 -13.98 7.20 11.28
CA THR A 94 -14.58 8.34 10.60
C THR A 94 -14.68 8.10 9.10
N GLU A 95 -15.72 8.64 8.47
CA GLU A 95 -15.79 8.68 7.01
C GLU A 95 -14.60 9.44 6.42
N PHE A 96 -14.13 8.97 5.26
CA PHE A 96 -12.97 9.55 4.60
C PHE A 96 -13.34 10.83 3.88
N ASP A 97 -12.83 11.96 4.39
CA ASP A 97 -12.99 13.24 3.72
C ASP A 97 -11.98 13.41 2.57
N VAL A 98 -12.46 13.22 1.34
CA VAL A 98 -11.69 13.48 0.11
C VAL A 98 -11.90 14.91 -0.43
N SER A 99 -12.70 15.75 0.24
CA SER A 99 -13.04 17.10 -0.24
C SER A 99 -11.84 18.04 -0.27
N MET A 100 -10.87 17.83 0.63
CA MET A 100 -9.63 18.62 0.70
C MET A 100 -8.61 18.25 -0.38
N VAL A 101 -8.85 17.19 -1.16
CA VAL A 101 -7.95 16.78 -2.24
C VAL A 101 -8.08 17.75 -3.41
N GLY A 102 -7.01 18.51 -3.66
CA GLY A 102 -6.97 19.51 -4.72
C GLY A 102 -7.29 18.93 -6.11
N LYS A 103 -7.95 19.72 -6.95
CA LYS A 103 -8.23 19.35 -8.35
C LYS A 103 -6.93 19.23 -9.14
N ASN A 104 -6.85 18.17 -9.96
CA ASN A 104 -5.69 17.89 -10.80
C ASN A 104 -5.48 19.00 -11.84
N LYS A 105 -4.30 19.65 -11.80
CA LYS A 105 -3.83 20.51 -12.91
C LYS A 105 -2.87 19.70 -13.78
N VAL A 106 -3.26 19.42 -15.02
CA VAL A 106 -2.40 18.74 -15.99
C VAL A 106 -1.38 19.75 -16.52
N ARG A 107 -0.08 19.47 -16.35
CA ARG A 107 1.02 20.27 -16.90
C ARG A 107 1.49 19.65 -18.22
N GLY A 108 2.00 20.45 -19.17
CA GLY A 108 2.42 19.94 -20.50
C GLY A 108 3.46 18.82 -20.48
N ILE A 109 4.42 18.86 -19.53
CA ILE A 109 5.42 17.80 -19.33
C ILE A 109 4.76 16.46 -18.96
N LYS A 110 3.71 16.50 -18.13
CA LYS A 110 2.94 15.32 -17.73
C LYS A 110 2.31 14.66 -18.96
N TYR A 111 1.69 15.45 -19.84
CA TYR A 111 1.05 14.93 -21.06
C TYR A 111 2.04 14.21 -21.99
N PHE A 112 3.24 14.77 -22.19
CA PHE A 112 4.25 14.13 -23.04
C PHE A 112 4.78 12.84 -22.41
N ALA A 113 5.11 12.86 -21.13
CA ALA A 113 5.56 11.68 -20.41
C ALA A 113 4.49 10.57 -20.43
N GLU A 114 3.24 10.91 -20.17
CA GLU A 114 2.11 9.99 -20.28
C GLU A 114 1.99 9.42 -21.69
N LYS A 115 2.15 10.20 -22.75
CA LYS A 115 2.09 9.69 -24.13
C LYS A 115 3.19 8.67 -24.44
N VAL A 116 4.42 8.91 -23.98
CA VAL A 116 5.56 8.00 -24.19
C VAL A 116 5.37 6.71 -23.40
N PHE A 117 4.99 6.82 -22.13
CA PHE A 117 4.90 5.68 -21.22
C PHE A 117 3.55 4.98 -21.25
N ASN A 118 2.48 5.56 -21.81
CA ASN A 118 1.19 4.88 -21.96
C ASN A 118 1.18 3.84 -23.08
N GLY A 119 2.20 3.82 -23.94
CA GLY A 119 2.31 2.84 -25.02
C GLY A 119 2.91 1.48 -24.62
N ARG A 120 3.33 0.73 -25.64
CA ARG A 120 3.98 -0.59 -25.51
C ARG A 120 5.28 -0.53 -24.71
N LEU A 121 6.00 0.59 -24.78
CA LEU A 121 7.24 0.80 -24.03
C LEU A 121 7.00 0.76 -22.52
N GLY A 122 6.02 1.49 -22.00
CA GLY A 122 5.73 1.45 -20.57
C GLY A 122 5.31 0.06 -20.10
N HIS A 123 4.51 -0.66 -20.90
CA HIS A 123 4.09 -2.02 -20.54
C HIS A 123 5.26 -3.01 -20.55
N PHE A 124 6.18 -2.85 -21.49
CA PHE A 124 7.42 -3.62 -21.51
C PHE A 124 8.29 -3.32 -20.29
N LEU A 125 8.49 -2.04 -19.95
CA LEU A 125 9.28 -1.62 -18.81
C LEU A 125 8.67 -2.08 -17.48
N ASP A 126 7.34 -1.96 -17.32
CA ASP A 126 6.62 -2.40 -16.13
C ASP A 126 6.87 -3.91 -15.86
N ARG A 127 6.65 -4.75 -16.87
CA ARG A 127 6.97 -6.18 -16.77
C ARG A 127 8.43 -6.42 -16.46
N LYS A 128 9.37 -5.74 -17.13
CA LYS A 128 10.81 -5.92 -16.85
C LYS A 128 11.17 -5.54 -15.42
N PHE A 129 10.64 -4.43 -14.91
CA PHE A 129 10.88 -3.95 -13.55
C PHE A 129 10.27 -4.84 -12.49
N LYS A 130 9.12 -5.47 -12.75
CA LYS A 130 8.58 -6.53 -11.91
C LYS A 130 9.59 -7.67 -11.72
N HIS A 131 10.07 -8.24 -12.84
CA HIS A 131 11.02 -9.35 -12.80
C HIS A 131 12.35 -8.98 -12.11
N ILE A 132 12.83 -7.74 -12.32
CA ILE A 132 14.03 -7.24 -11.63
C ILE A 132 13.78 -7.15 -10.11
N SER A 133 12.63 -6.62 -9.71
CA SER A 133 12.25 -6.49 -8.30
C SER A 133 12.14 -7.87 -7.64
N GLU A 134 11.41 -8.80 -8.24
CA GLU A 134 11.26 -10.17 -7.74
C GLU A 134 12.60 -10.88 -7.60
N ARG A 135 13.50 -10.70 -8.58
CA ARG A 135 14.86 -11.25 -8.53
C ARG A 135 15.73 -10.62 -7.44
N TYR A 136 15.58 -9.31 -7.20
CA TYR A 136 16.29 -8.64 -6.11
C TYR A 136 15.82 -9.18 -4.75
N TRP A 137 14.51 -9.25 -4.53
CA TRP A 137 13.94 -9.75 -3.27
C TRP A 137 14.23 -11.23 -3.05
N SER A 138 14.15 -12.08 -4.09
CA SER A 138 14.47 -13.51 -3.97
C SER A 138 15.93 -13.77 -3.63
N ARG A 139 16.84 -12.91 -4.10
CA ARG A 139 18.26 -12.98 -3.72
C ARG A 139 18.50 -12.47 -2.30
N LYS A 140 17.84 -11.38 -1.90
CA LYS A 140 18.00 -10.79 -0.56
C LYS A 140 17.48 -11.71 0.54
N PHE A 141 16.39 -12.43 0.27
CA PHE A 141 15.69 -13.29 1.23
C PHE A 141 15.85 -14.78 0.93
N LYS A 142 16.89 -15.15 0.15
CA LYS A 142 17.14 -16.54 -0.28
C LYS A 142 17.23 -17.54 0.88
N HIS A 143 17.59 -17.06 2.08
CA HIS A 143 17.78 -17.89 3.27
C HIS A 143 16.60 -17.83 4.26
N SER A 144 15.54 -17.07 3.97
CA SER A 144 14.35 -16.98 4.82
C SER A 144 13.16 -17.61 4.10
N ASN A 145 12.53 -18.61 4.72
CA ASN A 145 11.29 -19.23 4.21
C ASN A 145 10.08 -18.27 4.19
N MET A 146 10.25 -17.01 4.62
CA MET A 146 9.19 -16.02 4.82
C MET A 146 9.18 -14.91 3.75
N GLN A 147 9.77 -15.13 2.57
CA GLN A 147 9.87 -14.07 1.54
C GLN A 147 8.49 -13.45 1.19
N SER A 148 7.42 -14.26 1.17
CA SER A 148 6.04 -13.81 0.93
C SER A 148 5.51 -12.84 1.98
N ASP A 149 6.01 -12.95 3.21
CA ASP A 149 5.47 -12.23 4.37
C ASP A 149 6.03 -10.81 4.40
N TYR A 150 7.27 -10.63 3.92
CA TYR A 150 7.92 -9.32 3.83
C TYR A 150 7.59 -8.57 2.54
N PHE A 151 7.40 -9.28 1.43
CA PHE A 151 7.19 -8.65 0.13
C PHE A 151 6.15 -9.38 -0.71
N VAL A 152 5.01 -8.73 -0.89
CA VAL A 152 3.96 -9.19 -1.79
C VAL A 152 4.24 -8.63 -3.18
N SER A 153 4.52 -9.53 -4.13
CA SER A 153 4.69 -9.21 -5.55
C SER A 153 3.56 -9.85 -6.36
N LYS A 154 2.59 -9.04 -6.80
CA LYS A 154 1.58 -9.43 -7.78
C LYS A 154 1.62 -8.47 -8.97
N GLU A 155 0.90 -8.78 -10.04
CA GLU A 155 0.83 -7.87 -11.19
C GLU A 155 0.21 -6.52 -10.79
N ASN A 156 -0.80 -6.55 -9.93
CA ASN A 156 -1.65 -5.41 -9.60
C ASN A 156 -1.46 -4.92 -8.15
N ILE A 157 -0.58 -5.57 -7.37
CA ILE A 157 -0.31 -5.23 -5.97
C ILE A 157 1.20 -5.35 -5.72
N SER A 158 1.77 -4.36 -5.04
CA SER A 158 3.07 -4.50 -4.39
C SER A 158 2.99 -3.96 -2.97
N ALA A 159 3.17 -4.84 -1.99
CA ALA A 159 3.18 -4.47 -0.58
C ALA A 159 4.53 -4.84 0.04
N LEU A 160 5.05 -3.95 0.87
CA LEU A 160 6.25 -4.17 1.67
C LEU A 160 5.84 -4.17 3.14
N HIS A 161 6.08 -5.27 3.83
CA HIS A 161 5.88 -5.39 5.27
C HIS A 161 7.25 -5.50 5.92
N PRO A 162 7.93 -4.37 6.21
CA PRO A 162 9.18 -4.41 6.94
C PRO A 162 8.85 -4.83 8.37
N ASP A 163 9.42 -5.97 8.77
CA ASP A 163 9.21 -6.62 10.07
C ASP A 163 7.83 -7.27 10.20
N ASN A 164 7.78 -8.49 10.75
CA ASN A 164 6.57 -9.32 10.96
C ASN A 164 5.56 -8.69 11.96
N PHE A 165 5.51 -7.36 12.05
CA PHE A 165 4.71 -6.55 12.94
C PHE A 165 3.21 -6.83 12.78
N LYS A 166 2.76 -7.07 11.55
CA LYS A 166 1.39 -7.53 11.28
C LYS A 166 1.06 -8.82 12.04
N LEU A 167 1.94 -9.82 11.98
CA LEU A 167 1.71 -11.10 12.64
C LEU A 167 1.71 -10.96 14.17
N SER A 168 2.60 -10.12 14.72
CA SER A 168 2.63 -9.87 16.16
C SER A 168 1.38 -9.13 16.64
N ILE A 169 0.89 -8.16 15.88
CA ILE A 169 -0.36 -7.44 16.19
C ILE A 169 -1.55 -8.40 16.16
N LEU A 170 -1.70 -9.17 15.07
CA LEU A 170 -2.85 -10.08 14.92
C LEU A 170 -2.85 -11.14 16.02
N LYS A 171 -1.67 -11.73 16.32
CA LYS A 171 -1.56 -12.69 17.42
C LYS A 171 -1.94 -12.07 18.76
N ARG A 172 -1.45 -10.86 19.04
CA ARG A 172 -1.77 -10.16 20.29
C ARG A 172 -3.25 -9.81 20.39
N TYR A 173 -3.86 -9.43 19.27
CA TYR A 173 -5.29 -9.16 19.19
C TYR A 173 -6.12 -10.42 19.51
N ASP A 174 -5.78 -11.56 18.91
CA ASP A 174 -6.45 -12.83 19.16
C ASP A 174 -6.31 -13.28 20.63
N GLU A 175 -5.15 -13.05 21.25
CA GLU A 175 -4.95 -13.29 22.69
C GLU A 175 -5.88 -12.44 23.54
N ILE A 176 -5.96 -11.14 23.26
CA ILE A 176 -6.82 -10.21 23.99
C ILE A 176 -8.29 -10.60 23.81
N LEU A 177 -8.72 -10.96 22.61
CA LEU A 177 -10.10 -11.40 22.35
C LEU A 177 -10.46 -12.60 23.23
N LYS A 178 -9.62 -13.63 23.26
CA LYS A 178 -9.85 -14.81 24.11
C LYS A 178 -9.93 -14.47 25.58
N GLU A 179 -9.03 -13.62 26.08
CA GLU A 179 -9.08 -13.13 27.46
C GLU A 179 -10.41 -12.40 27.77
N GLN A 180 -10.95 -11.65 26.81
CA GLN A 180 -12.23 -10.97 26.97
C GLN A 180 -13.42 -11.93 26.95
N GLU A 181 -13.43 -12.91 26.05
CA GLU A 181 -14.48 -13.92 25.97
C GLU A 181 -14.55 -14.77 27.24
N GLU A 182 -13.40 -15.18 27.77
CA GLU A 182 -13.30 -15.90 29.05
C GLU A 182 -13.82 -15.04 30.21
N ARG A 183 -13.49 -13.74 30.23
CA ARG A 183 -13.94 -12.81 31.26
C ARG A 183 -15.45 -12.56 31.21
N LEU A 184 -16.03 -12.46 30.02
CA LEU A 184 -17.44 -12.15 29.80
C LEU A 184 -18.33 -13.40 29.74
N LYS A 185 -17.75 -14.61 29.75
CA LYS A 185 -18.46 -15.89 29.57
C LYS A 185 -19.36 -15.91 28.32
N THR A 186 -18.96 -15.18 27.28
CA THR A 186 -19.70 -15.06 26.01
C THR A 186 -18.71 -15.16 24.86
N GLN A 187 -19.10 -15.82 23.77
CA GLN A 187 -18.34 -15.78 22.52
C GLN A 187 -18.70 -14.50 21.78
N LEU A 188 -17.68 -13.78 21.30
CA LEU A 188 -17.86 -12.59 20.47
C LEU A 188 -17.75 -13.05 19.02
N ASP A 189 -18.90 -13.19 18.35
CA ASP A 189 -19.00 -13.51 16.92
C ASP A 189 -18.52 -12.36 16.03
#